data_AF-A0A3D4A7H5-F1
#
_entry.id   AF-A0A3D4A7H5-F1
#
_cell.length_a   1.000
_cell.length_b   1.000
_cell.length_c   1.000
_cell.angle_alpha   90.00
_cell.angle_beta   90.00
_cell.angle_gamma   90.00
#
_symmetry.space_group_name_H-M   'P 1'
#
loop_
_entity.id
_entity.type
_entity.pdbx_description
1 polymer ?
#
loop_
_entity_poly.entity_id
_entity_poly.type
_entity_poly.pdbx_seq_one_letter_code
_entity_poly.pdbx_strand_id
1 'polypeptide(L)' 'MSFEEFQNTARLYVIGALEPDEMEAFEQAREKFGEKAEDCIAECYALHEAFALSLRPAKSSTAIKERLMSMVRERMRA' A
#
# COMPACT_ATOMS: atom_id res chain seq x y z
N MET A 1 9.99 8.24 17.93
CA MET A 1 8.79 7.45 18.26
C MET A 1 9.13 6.19 19.04
N SER A 2 8.19 5.69 19.83
CA SER A 2 8.17 4.36 20.42
C SER A 2 7.90 3.29 19.36
N PHE A 3 8.04 2.00 19.70
CA PHE A 3 7.73 0.94 18.75
C PHE A 3 6.21 0.84 18.49
N GLU A 4 5.38 1.09 19.50
CA GLU A 4 3.91 1.09 19.34
C GLU A 4 3.45 2.22 18.38
N GLU A 5 4.04 3.41 18.52
CA GLU A 5 3.82 4.51 17.58
C GLU A 5 4.28 4.15 16.16
N PHE A 6 5.43 3.47 16.04
CA PHE A 6 5.93 2.96 14.76
C PHE A 6 4.97 1.94 14.13
N GLN A 7 4.38 1.03 14.91
CA GLN A 7 3.40 0.08 14.39
C GLN A 7 2.17 0.79 13.80
N ASN A 8 1.75 1.90 14.39
CA ASN A 8 0.64 2.70 13.86
C ASN A 8 1.01 3.41 12.57
N THR A 9 2.18 4.06 12.50
CA THR A 9 2.64 4.74 11.29
C THR A 9 2.98 3.75 10.17
N ALA A 10 3.46 2.53 10.49
CA ALA A 10 3.67 1.46 9.52
C ALA A 10 2.36 1.03 8.83
N ARG A 11 1.24 0.99 9.56
CA ARG A 11 -0.08 0.71 8.97
C ARG A 11 -0.49 1.79 7.98
N LEU A 12 -0.27 3.07 8.33
CA LEU A 12 -0.55 4.21 7.45
C LEU A 12 0.37 4.20 6.22
N TYR A 13 1.65 3.90 6.41
CA TYR A 13 2.63 3.80 5.33
C TYR A 13 2.22 2.75 4.28
N VAL A 14 1.90 1.54 4.72
CA VAL A 14 1.52 0.41 3.84
C VAL A 14 0.31 0.72 2.97
N ILE A 15 -0.67 1.46 3.50
CA ILE A 15 -1.87 1.84 2.75
C ILE A 15 -1.71 3.15 1.96
N GLY A 16 -0.53 3.78 2.00
CA GLY A 16 -0.25 5.04 1.33
C GLY A 16 -0.92 6.27 1.95
N ALA A 17 -1.24 6.22 3.25
CA ALA A 17 -1.91 7.28 4.00
C ALA A 17 -1.04 7.93 5.09
N LEU A 18 0.28 7.66 5.08
CA LEU A 18 1.22 8.37 5.94
C LEU A 18 1.46 9.77 5.37
N GLU A 19 1.37 10.81 6.21
CA GLU A 19 1.56 12.18 5.74
C GLU A 19 3.04 12.46 5.41
N PRO A 20 3.34 13.34 4.43
CA PRO A 20 4.72 13.60 4.02
C PRO A 20 5.64 14.12 5.14
N ASP A 21 5.11 14.88 6.09
CA ASP A 21 5.84 15.41 7.25
C ASP A 21 6.09 14.36 8.35
N GLU A 22 5.36 13.24 8.33
CA GLU A 22 5.58 12.09 9.21
C GLU A 22 6.62 11.10 8.65
N MET A 23 6.91 11.17 7.35
CA MET A 23 7.79 10.23 6.64
C MET A 23 9.20 10.19 7.23
N GLU A 24 9.80 11.35 7.51
CA GLU A 24 11.16 11.41 8.05
C GLU A 24 11.27 10.70 9.40
N ALA A 25 10.33 10.96 10.31
CA ALA A 25 10.31 10.32 11.62
C ALA A 25 10.09 8.80 11.49
N PHE A 26 9.25 8.37 10.54
CA PHE A 26 9.02 6.96 10.25
C PHE A 26 10.28 6.26 9.74
N GLU A 27 11.00 6.86 8.79
CA GLU A 27 12.25 6.30 8.25
C GLU A 27 13.33 6.17 9.32
N GLN A 28 13.51 7.20 10.16
CA GLN A 28 14.44 7.15 11.28
C GLN A 28 14.10 6.04 12.27
N ALA A 29 12.80 5.82 12.53
CA ALA A 29 12.34 4.76 13.41
C ALA A 29 12.50 3.37 12.77
N ARG A 30 12.24 3.25 11.47
CA ARG A 30 12.47 2.03 10.69
C ARG A 30 13.93 1.61 10.77
N GLU A 31 14.86 2.54 10.56
CA GLU A 31 16.29 2.30 10.71
C GLU A 31 16.65 1.92 12.16
N LYS A 32 16.14 2.66 13.15
CA LYS A 32 16.39 2.41 14.57
C LYS A 32 15.94 1.01 15.03
N PHE A 33 14.79 0.54 14.57
CA PHE A 33 14.23 -0.75 14.97
C PHE A 33 14.68 -1.92 14.08
N GLY A 34 15.25 -1.63 12.91
CA GLY A 34 15.89 -2.61 12.03
C GLY A 34 14.93 -3.73 11.59
N GLU A 35 15.40 -4.98 11.68
CA GLU A 35 14.63 -6.18 11.27
C GLU A 35 13.24 -6.23 11.90
N LYS A 36 13.11 -5.84 13.17
CA LYS A 36 11.82 -5.80 13.86
C LYS A 36 10.82 -4.83 13.21
N ALA A 37 11.30 -3.73 12.65
CA ALA A 37 10.47 -2.81 11.88
C ALA A 37 10.07 -3.40 10.52
N GLU A 38 11.02 -4.05 9.82
CA GLU A 38 10.74 -4.73 8.54
C GLU A 38 9.71 -5.84 8.69
N ASP A 39 9.83 -6.67 9.73
CA ASP A 39 8.86 -7.73 10.06
C ASP A 39 7.45 -7.14 10.27
N CYS A 40 7.36 -6.04 11.01
CA CYS A 40 6.09 -5.35 11.24
C CYS A 40 5.49 -4.76 9.96
N ILE A 41 6.31 -4.17 9.09
CA ILE A 41 5.87 -3.66 7.79
C ILE A 41 5.39 -4.81 6.89
N ALA A 42 6.12 -5.92 6.87
CA ALA A 42 5.75 -7.11 6.11
C ALA A 42 4.41 -7.71 6.60
N GLU A 43 4.20 -7.80 7.91
CA GLU A 43 2.91 -8.21 8.50
C GLU A 43 1.78 -7.26 8.08
N CYS A 44 2.01 -5.95 8.10
CA CYS A 44 1.04 -4.97 7.64
C CYS A 44 0.69 -5.14 6.15
N TYR A 45 1.68 -5.41 5.27
CA TYR A 45 1.42 -5.71 3.86
C TYR A 45 0.60 -6.99 3.68
N ALA A 46 0.94 -8.06 4.39
CA ALA A 46 0.20 -9.31 4.33
C ALA A 46 -1.26 -9.14 4.76
N LEU A 47 -1.51 -8.37 5.83
CA LEU A 47 -2.86 -8.02 6.27
C LEU A 47 -3.60 -7.16 5.25
N HIS A 48 -2.94 -6.18 4.65
CA HIS A 48 -3.52 -5.32 3.61
C HIS A 48 -3.94 -6.13 2.38
N GLU A 49 -3.09 -7.05 1.92
CA GLU A 49 -3.39 -7.95 0.80
C GLU A 49 -4.55 -8.89 1.13
N ALA A 50 -4.51 -9.56 2.29
CA ALA A 50 -5.59 -10.42 2.74
C ALA A 50 -6.93 -9.67 2.84
N PHE A 51 -6.89 -8.43 3.34
CA PHE A 51 -8.07 -7.57 3.40
C PHE A 51 -8.58 -7.24 1.99
N ALA A 52 -7.72 -6.81 1.07
CA ALA A 52 -8.10 -6.49 -0.30
C ALA A 52 -8.75 -7.67 -1.04
N LEU A 53 -8.27 -8.90 -0.80
CA LEU A 53 -8.84 -10.14 -1.35
C LEU A 53 -10.19 -10.51 -0.74
N SER A 54 -10.42 -10.12 0.53
CA SER A 54 -11.70 -10.36 1.21
C SER A 54 -12.82 -9.42 0.74
N LEU A 55 -12.47 -8.30 0.10
CA LEU A 55 -13.45 -7.33 -0.39
C LEU A 55 -14.23 -7.92 -1.56
N ARG A 56 -15.56 -7.76 -1.52
CA ARG A 56 -16.38 -8.06 -2.70
C ARG A 56 -15.95 -7.14 -3.83
N PRO A 57 -15.63 -7.69 -5.03
CA PRO A 57 -15.32 -6.86 -6.18
C PRO A 57 -16.44 -5.84 -6.41
N ALA A 58 -16.08 -4.57 -6.56
CA ALA A 58 -17.04 -3.59 -7.07
C ALA A 58 -17.55 -4.08 -8.43
N LYS A 59 -18.83 -3.81 -8.75
CA LYS A 59 -19.37 -4.14 -10.07
C LYS A 59 -18.45 -3.53 -11.13
N SER A 60 -17.87 -4.36 -11.98
CA SER A 60 -16.97 -3.89 -13.02
C SER A 60 -17.73 -2.95 -13.95
N SER A 61 -17.26 -1.71 -14.09
CA SER A 61 -17.81 -0.81 -15.10
C SER A 61 -17.37 -1.29 -16.49
N THR A 62 -18.33 -1.76 -17.29
CA THR A 62 -18.10 -2.20 -18.68
C THR A 62 -17.42 -1.10 -19.50
N ALA A 63 -17.83 0.16 -19.30
CA ALA A 63 -17.26 1.32 -19.99
C ALA A 63 -15.77 1.54 -19.66
N ILE A 64 -15.37 1.34 -18.40
CA ILE A 64 -13.95 1.45 -17.99
C ILE A 64 -13.14 0.32 -18.64
N LYS A 65 -13.68 -0.90 -18.65
CA LYS A 65 -13.04 -2.04 -19.29
C LYS A 65 -12.84 -1.82 -20.79
N GLU A 66 -13.87 -1.35 -21.50
CA GLU A 66 -13.79 -1.05 -22.93
C GLU A 66 -12.76 0.02 -23.25
N ARG A 67 -12.75 1.11 -22.46
CA ARG A 67 -11.76 2.19 -22.61
C ARG A 67 -10.34 1.68 -22.40
N LEU A 68 -10.09 0.91 -21.34
CA LEU A 68 -8.78 0.32 -21.06
C LEU A 68 -8.33 -0.58 -22.23
N MET A 69 -9.22 -1.45 -22.71
CA MET A 69 -8.90 -2.35 -23.82
C MET A 69 -8.63 -1.60 -25.13
N SER A 70 -9.26 -0.44 -25.37
CA SER A 70 -8.93 0.43 -26.51
C SER A 70 -7.50 0.94 -26.42
N MET A 71 -7.12 1.50 -25.26
CA MET A 71 -5.77 2.04 -25.04
C MET A 71 -4.69 0.96 -25.19
N VAL A 72 -4.95 -0.25 -24.70
CA VAL A 72 -4.04 -1.40 -24.88
C VAL A 72 -3.86 -1.73 -26.35
N ARG A 73 -4.95 -1.79 -27.14
CA ARG A 73 -4.88 -2.07 -28.58
C ARG A 73 -4.14 -0.99 -29.34
N GLU A 74 -4.37 0.28 -29.01
CA GLU A 74 -3.64 1.42 -29.60
C GLU A 74 -2.14 1.30 -29.34
N ARG A 75 -1.75 0.97 -28.10
CA ARG A 75 -0.34 0.74 -27.75
C ARG A 75 0.29 -0.45 -28.47
N MET A 76 -0.46 -1.52 -28.75
CA MET A 76 0.05 -2.68 -29.50
C MET A 76 0.18 -2.41 -31.01
N ARG A 77 -0.43 -1.34 -31.52
CA ARG A 77 -0.35 -0.94 -32.94
C ARG A 77 0.71 0.13 -33.21
N ALA A 78 1.28 0.72 -32.16
CA ALA A 78 2.41 1.65 -32.22
C ALA A 78 3.73 0.90 -32.07
#